data_AF-A0A8J2YAL9-F1
#
_entry.id   AF-A0A8J2YAL9-F1
#
_cell.length_a   1.000
_cell.length_b   1.000
_cell.length_c   1.000
_cell.angle_alpha   90.00
_cell.angle_beta   90.00
_cell.angle_gamma   90.00
#
_symmetry.space_group_name_H-M   'P 1'
#
loop_
_entity.id
_entity.type
_entity.pdbx_description
1 polymer ?
#
loop_
_entity_poly.entity_id
_entity_poly.type
_entity_poly.pdbx_seq_one_letter_code
_entity_poly.pdbx_strand_id
1 'polypeptide(L)'
;MAKKKKKKRKDQVRQQRPARKKMIKESDWYYSREVAPLQRILRRAQHAGHGSVVDEVWPKLKEALWQHRRLIDRAHYIKRP
;
A
#
# COMPACT_ATOMS: atom_id res chain seq x y z
N MET A 1 -1.22 6.19 -56.50
CA MET A 1 -0.40 7.05 -55.60
C MET A 1 -1.31 7.65 -54.53
N ALA A 2 -0.83 7.78 -53.29
CA ALA A 2 -1.51 8.30 -52.08
C ALA A 2 -2.42 7.31 -51.32
N LYS A 3 -2.40 7.19 -49.98
CA LYS A 3 -1.53 7.69 -48.89
C LYS A 3 -1.66 6.67 -47.75
N LYS A 4 -0.54 6.13 -47.23
CA LYS A 4 -0.49 5.27 -46.03
C LYS A 4 -1.18 5.99 -44.85
N LYS A 5 -2.31 5.47 -44.36
CA LYS A 5 -2.92 5.93 -43.10
C LYS A 5 -2.02 5.53 -41.94
N LYS A 6 -1.28 6.50 -41.41
CA LYS A 6 -0.38 6.37 -40.26
C LYS A 6 -1.16 5.89 -39.03
N LYS A 7 -0.63 4.85 -38.37
CA LYS A 7 -0.92 4.44 -36.98
C LYS A 7 -0.98 5.69 -36.08
N LYS A 8 -2.16 6.02 -35.55
CA LYS A 8 -2.22 6.76 -34.28
C LYS A 8 -2.26 5.72 -33.16
N ARG A 9 -1.08 5.51 -32.56
CA ARG A 9 -0.95 4.93 -31.23
C ARG A 9 -1.98 5.64 -30.35
N LYS A 10 -2.93 4.89 -29.78
CA LYS A 10 -3.71 5.36 -28.64
C LYS A 10 -2.69 5.50 -27.52
N ASP A 11 -2.09 6.68 -27.44
CA ASP A 11 -1.32 7.11 -26.29
C ASP A 11 -2.20 6.86 -25.07
N GLN A 12 -1.59 6.10 -24.14
CA GLN A 12 -2.12 5.76 -22.85
C GLN A 12 -2.93 6.92 -22.31
N VAL A 13 -4.21 6.66 -22.05
CA VAL A 13 -5.01 7.48 -21.15
C VAL A 13 -4.17 7.59 -19.88
N ARG A 14 -3.47 8.72 -19.73
CA ARG A 14 -2.93 9.17 -18.46
C ARG A 14 -4.14 9.20 -17.57
N GLN A 15 -4.32 8.12 -16.80
CA GLN A 15 -5.28 8.06 -15.72
C GLN A 15 -5.01 9.34 -14.94
N GLN A 16 -5.92 10.31 -15.04
CA GLN A 16 -5.94 11.47 -14.18
C GLN A 16 -6.16 10.86 -12.79
N ARG A 17 -5.06 10.56 -12.11
CA ARG A 17 -5.11 10.10 -10.73
C ARG A 17 -5.92 11.18 -10.01
N PRO A 18 -7.02 10.83 -9.33
CA PRO A 18 -7.87 11.82 -8.71
C PRO A 18 -7.03 12.75 -7.85
N ALA A 19 -7.32 14.06 -7.89
CA ALA A 19 -6.66 15.06 -7.07
C ALA A 19 -6.58 14.52 -5.64
N ARG A 20 -5.37 14.44 -5.09
CA ARG A 20 -5.11 13.80 -3.79
C ARG A 20 -6.12 14.33 -2.78
N LYS A 21 -6.98 13.44 -2.24
CA LYS A 21 -7.89 13.80 -1.15
C LYS A 21 -7.07 14.47 -0.04
N LYS A 22 -7.52 15.63 0.45
CA LYS A 22 -6.82 16.41 1.49
C LYS A 22 -6.69 15.63 2.80
N MET A 23 -7.58 14.66 3.02
CA MET A 23 -7.61 13.81 4.22
C MET A 23 -7.62 12.33 3.85
N ILE A 24 -7.03 11.52 4.71
CA ILE A 24 -6.98 10.05 4.63
C ILE A 24 -7.42 9.49 5.99
N LYS A 25 -8.07 8.32 6.01
CA LYS A 25 -8.33 7.63 7.27
C LYS A 25 -7.01 7.33 7.96
N GLU A 26 -6.94 7.61 9.25
CA GLU A 26 -5.75 7.36 10.05
C GLU A 26 -5.36 5.87 10.00
N SER A 27 -6.36 4.98 10.05
CA SER A 27 -6.20 3.53 9.87
C SER A 27 -5.53 3.19 8.55
N ASP A 28 -6.00 3.74 7.43
CA ASP A 28 -5.50 3.41 6.09
C ASP A 28 -4.07 3.93 5.90
N TRP A 29 -3.78 5.10 6.46
CA TRP A 29 -2.44 5.67 6.47
C TRP A 29 -1.48 4.81 7.30
N TYR A 30 -1.88 4.45 8.52
CA TYR A 30 -1.11 3.60 9.41
C TYR A 30 -0.87 2.21 8.81
N TYR A 31 -1.89 1.60 8.21
CA TYR A 31 -1.77 0.31 7.53
C TYR A 31 -0.73 0.36 6.42
N SER A 32 -0.77 1.41 5.60
CA SER A 32 0.15 1.57 4.47
C SER A 32 1.60 1.78 4.92
N ARG A 33 1.80 2.43 6.07
CA ARG A 33 3.12 2.80 6.60
C ARG A 33 3.75 1.69 7.44
N GLU A 34 2.99 1.04 8.30
CA GLU A 34 3.51 0.11 9.30
C GLU A 34 3.16 -1.35 8.96
N VAL A 35 1.88 -1.65 8.74
CA VAL A 35 1.39 -3.04 8.58
C VAL A 35 1.85 -3.66 7.26
N ALA A 36 1.67 -2.94 6.14
CA ALA A 36 1.97 -3.47 4.81
C ALA A 36 3.46 -3.81 4.60
N PRO A 37 4.43 -2.99 5.05
CA PRO A 37 5.85 -3.36 5.00
C PRO A 37 6.19 -4.60 5.83
N LEU A 38 5.66 -4.72 7.06
CA LEU A 38 5.88 -5.89 7.91
C LEU A 38 5.36 -7.17 7.25
N GLN A 39 4.18 -7.13 6.63
CA GLN A 39 3.64 -8.28 5.87
C GLN A 39 4.52 -8.65 4.68
N ARG A 40 5.07 -7.66 3.96
CA ARG A 40 5.99 -7.93 2.83
C ARG A 40 7.28 -8.58 3.31
N ILE A 41 7.86 -8.10 4.41
CA ILE A 41 9.07 -8.69 5.00
C ILE A 41 8.78 -10.12 5.44
N LEU A 42 7.67 -10.35 6.14
CA LEU A 42 7.26 -11.69 6.59
C LEU A 42 7.12 -12.67 5.41
N ARG A 43 6.42 -12.27 4.35
CA ARG A 43 6.28 -13.10 3.13
C ARG A 43 7.64 -13.42 2.51
N ARG A 44 8.53 -12.43 2.39
CA ARG A 44 9.88 -12.64 1.85
C ARG A 44 10.70 -13.58 2.72
N ALA A 45 10.65 -13.42 4.05
CA ALA A 45 11.36 -14.28 4.99
C ALA A 45 10.84 -15.73 4.93
N GLN A 46 9.52 -15.91 4.83
CA GLN A 46 8.90 -17.24 4.63
C GLN A 46 9.35 -17.87 3.31
N HIS A 47 9.34 -17.12 2.20
CA HIS A 47 9.81 -17.63 0.91
C HIS A 47 11.31 -17.97 0.90
N ALA A 48 12.12 -17.24 1.65
CA ALA A 48 13.56 -17.48 1.75
C ALA A 48 13.95 -18.53 2.82
N GLY A 49 12.98 -19.05 3.58
CA GLY A 49 13.24 -20.00 4.68
C GLY A 49 13.96 -19.39 5.88
N HIS A 50 13.91 -18.06 6.05
CA HIS A 50 14.57 -17.35 7.15
C HIS A 50 13.69 -17.32 8.41
N GLY A 51 13.67 -18.44 9.14
CA GLY A 51 12.84 -18.61 10.35
C GLY A 51 13.09 -17.56 11.43
N SER A 52 14.35 -17.18 11.69
CA SER A 52 14.69 -16.16 12.69
C SER A 52 14.05 -14.81 12.40
N VAL A 53 14.06 -14.38 11.14
CA VAL A 53 13.43 -13.13 10.70
C VAL A 53 11.91 -13.21 10.85
N VAL A 54 11.31 -14.38 10.62
CA VAL A 54 9.88 -14.60 10.85
C VAL A 54 9.54 -14.42 12.33
N ASP A 55 10.32 -15.04 13.22
CA ASP A 55 10.10 -14.95 14.67
C ASP A 55 10.26 -13.52 15.21
N GLU A 56 11.16 -12.73 14.64
CA GLU A 56 11.35 -11.31 15.01
C GLU A 56 10.25 -10.39 14.46
N VAL A 57 9.78 -10.63 13.24
CA VAL A 57 8.82 -9.75 12.54
C VAL A 57 7.38 -10.05 12.94
N TRP A 58 7.07 -11.31 13.28
CA TRP A 58 5.74 -11.73 13.66
C TRP A 58 5.12 -10.99 14.86
N PRO A 59 5.81 -10.81 16.01
CA PRO A 59 5.25 -10.06 17.12
C PRO A 59 5.01 -8.59 16.76
N LYS A 60 5.93 -7.97 16.01
CA LYS A 60 5.78 -6.58 15.52
C LYS A 60 4.56 -6.44 14.61
N LEU A 61 4.33 -7.42 13.74
CA LEU A 61 3.14 -7.43 12.88
C LEU A 61 1.85 -7.58 13.69
N LYS A 62 1.83 -8.44 14.72
CA LYS A 62 0.67 -8.59 15.60
C LYS A 62 0.32 -7.29 16.32
N GLU A 63 1.32 -6.63 16.88
CA GLU A 63 1.13 -5.34 17.56
C GLU A 63 0.62 -4.27 16.59
N ALA A 64 1.23 -4.18 15.40
CA ALA A 64 0.79 -3.25 14.36
C ALA A 64 -0.66 -3.51 13.93
N LEU A 65 -1.07 -4.78 13.78
CA LEU A 65 -2.46 -5.14 13.45
C LEU A 65 -3.43 -4.77 14.56
N TRP A 66 -3.03 -4.96 15.82
CA TRP A 66 -3.85 -4.57 16.97
C TRP A 66 -4.05 -3.06 17.04
N GLN A 67 -2.99 -2.27 16.85
CA GLN A 67 -3.08 -0.81 16.77
C GLN A 67 -3.94 -0.37 15.58
N HIS A 68 -3.74 -0.97 14.41
CA HIS A 68 -4.57 -0.68 13.24
C HIS A 68 -6.06 -0.92 13.50
N ARG A 69 -6.41 -2.00 14.20
CA ARG A 69 -7.80 -2.28 14.59
C ARG A 69 -8.37 -1.19 15.50
N ARG A 70 -7.61 -0.74 16.49
CA ARG A 70 -8.01 0.39 17.35
C ARG A 70 -8.22 1.68 16.54
N LEU A 71 -7.40 1.94 15.53
CA LEU A 71 -7.56 3.11 14.65
C LEU A 71 -8.80 3.00 13.75
N ILE A 72 -9.17 1.80 13.31
CA ILE A 72 -10.44 1.56 12.59
C ILE A 72 -11.61 1.94 13.50
N ASP A 73 -11.61 1.46 14.75
CA ASP A 73 -12.70 1.70 15.70
C ASP A 73 -12.87 3.19 16.02
N ARG A 74 -11.77 3.95 16.06
CA ARG A 74 -11.79 5.41 16.24
C ARG A 74 -12.29 6.19 15.02
N ALA A 75 -12.19 5.62 13.82
CA ALA A 75 -12.66 6.19 12.56
C ALA A 75 -12.17 7.64 12.26
N HIS A 76 -10.99 8.03 12.75
CA HIS A 76 -10.45 9.38 12.53
C HIS A 76 -9.85 9.56 11.13
N TYR A 77 -9.89 10.82 10.68
CA TYR A 77 -9.28 11.26 9.43
C TYR A 77 -8.16 12.25 9.73
N ILE A 78 -7.01 12.03 9.13
CA ILE A 78 -5.84 12.91 9.23
C ILE A 78 -5.57 13.61 7.91
N LYS A 79 -4.93 14.78 7.96
CA LYS A 79 -4.43 15.45 6.75
C LYS A 79 -3.38 14.55 6.11
N ARG A 80 -3.51 14.32 4.80
CA ARG A 80 -2.56 13.49 4.08
C ARG A 80 -1.19 14.21 4.04
N PRO A 81 -0.11 13.59 4.56
CA PRO A 81 1.23 14.18 4.46
C PRO A 81 1.73 14.21 3.01
#